data_AF-A0A645EYA0-F1
#
_entry.id   AF-A0A645EYA0-F1
#
_cell.length_a   1.000
_cell.length_b   1.000
_cell.length_c   1.000
_cell.angle_alpha   90.00
_cell.angle_beta   90.00
_cell.angle_gamma   90.00
#
_symmetry.space_group_name_H-M   'P 1'
#
loop_
_entity.id
_entity.type
_entity.pdbx_description
1 polymer ?
#
loop_
_entity_poly.entity_id
_entity_poly.type
_entity_poly.pdbx_seq_one_letter_code
_entity_poly.pdbx_strand_id
1 'polypeptide(L)'
;MVILAKILFGKDVAVKDVTRIGITQVTPQQIAEARRSGFTIKLVAGIRFDSFGMHPYVMPKEIALTHPLAAIGGATNAITVNTDNLGEITLVGPGAGRRETGQALLSDMIRMSR
;
A
#
# COMPACT_ATOMS: atom_id res chain seq x y z
N MET A 1 -2.18 5.85 -4.04
CA MET A 1 -1.34 6.70 -3.17
C MET A 1 -1.85 8.13 -3.08
N VAL A 2 -1.93 8.90 -4.18
CA VAL A 2 -2.40 10.30 -4.14
C VAL A 2 -3.71 10.49 -3.36
N ILE A 3 -4.72 9.66 -3.62
CA ILE A 3 -6.01 9.69 -2.89
C ILE A 3 -5.81 9.45 -1.38
N LEU A 4 -5.03 8.45 -1.00
CA LEU A 4 -4.75 8.14 0.41
C LEU A 4 -3.98 9.26 1.10
N ALA A 5 -3.05 9.95 0.41
CA ALA A 5 -2.35 11.10 0.98
C ALA A 5 -3.32 12.24 1.33
N LYS A 6 -4.31 12.48 0.45
CA LYS A 6 -5.35 13.48 0.71
C LYS A 6 -6.26 13.08 1.88
N ILE A 7 -6.71 11.83 1.92
CA ILE A 7 -7.62 11.33 2.96
C ILE A 7 -6.93 11.30 4.33
N LEU A 8 -5.71 10.78 4.42
CA LEU A 8 -5.04 10.55 5.69
C LEU A 8 -4.33 11.80 6.24
N PHE A 9 -3.84 12.68 5.36
CA PHE A 9 -2.99 13.80 5.76
C PHE A 9 -3.46 15.17 5.24
N GLY A 10 -4.58 15.23 4.52
CA GLY A 10 -5.13 16.48 3.97
C GLY A 10 -4.29 17.11 2.86
N LYS A 11 -3.23 16.44 2.38
CA LYS A 11 -2.27 16.98 1.41
C LYS A 11 -2.66 16.66 -0.03
N ASP A 12 -2.64 17.67 -0.88
CA ASP A 12 -2.73 17.51 -2.33
C ASP A 12 -1.35 17.13 -2.87
N VAL A 13 -1.24 15.92 -3.40
CA VAL A 13 0.00 15.39 -3.98
C VAL A 13 -0.22 15.23 -5.49
N ALA A 14 0.60 15.86 -6.33
CA ALA A 14 0.49 15.62 -7.76
C ALA A 14 1.13 14.26 -8.11
N VAL A 15 0.58 13.58 -9.12
CA VAL A 15 1.11 12.27 -9.57
C VAL A 15 2.59 12.35 -9.97
N LYS A 16 3.03 13.49 -10.50
CA LYS A 16 4.43 13.76 -10.85
C LYS A 16 5.37 13.80 -9.65
N ASP A 17 4.86 14.09 -8.46
CA ASP A 17 5.63 14.21 -7.22
C ASP A 17 5.76 12.84 -6.50
N VAL A 18 5.16 11.78 -7.05
CA VAL A 18 5.27 10.41 -6.53
C VAL A 18 6.41 9.69 -7.23
N THR A 19 7.42 9.28 -6.46
CA THR A 19 8.49 8.40 -6.94
C THR A 19 7.91 7.05 -7.33
N ARG A 20 8.11 6.61 -8.58
CA ARG A 20 7.48 5.40 -9.12
C ARG A 20 8.50 4.50 -9.78
N ILE A 21 8.66 3.30 -9.24
CA ILE A 21 9.51 2.23 -9.78
C ILE A 21 8.65 0.98 -9.89
N GLY A 22 8.58 0.39 -11.08
CA GLY A 22 7.82 -0.84 -11.32
C GLY A 22 8.55 -2.10 -10.86
N ILE A 23 7.93 -3.26 -11.08
CA ILE A 23 8.51 -4.57 -10.75
C ILE A 23 9.27 -5.23 -11.91
N THR A 24 9.34 -4.59 -13.09
CA THR A 24 9.93 -5.19 -14.31
C THR A 24 11.39 -5.60 -14.15
N GLN A 25 12.15 -4.93 -13.28
CA GLN A 25 13.56 -5.23 -13.03
C GLN A 25 13.76 -6.18 -11.83
N VAL A 26 12.70 -6.62 -11.16
CA VAL A 26 12.78 -7.55 -10.04
C VAL A 26 12.97 -8.96 -10.56
N THR A 27 14.10 -9.58 -10.21
CA THR A 27 14.48 -10.91 -10.69
C THR A 27 14.07 -12.02 -9.70
N PRO A 28 13.84 -13.25 -10.19
CA PRO A 28 13.62 -14.42 -9.32
C PRO A 28 14.77 -14.65 -8.33
N GLN A 29 16.01 -14.35 -8.72
CA GLN A 29 17.20 -14.47 -7.89
C GLN A 29 17.13 -13.52 -6.68
N GLN A 30 16.78 -12.25 -6.91
CA GLN A 30 16.59 -11.27 -5.83
C GLN A 30 15.47 -11.69 -4.87
N ILE A 31 14.36 -12.22 -5.40
CA ILE A 31 13.25 -12.72 -4.56
C ILE A 31 13.72 -13.89 -3.70
N ALA A 32 14.47 -14.83 -4.28
CA ALA A 32 15.00 -15.99 -3.56
C ALA A 32 16.02 -15.58 -2.49
N GLU A 33 16.87 -14.59 -2.78
CA GLU A 33 17.85 -14.05 -1.84
C GLU A 33 17.18 -13.31 -0.68
N ALA A 34 16.26 -12.40 -0.97
CA ALA A 34 15.46 -11.74 0.07
C ALA A 34 14.79 -12.77 0.99
N ARG A 35 14.24 -13.85 0.41
CA ARG A 35 13.60 -14.93 1.18
C ARG A 35 14.56 -15.67 2.09
N ARG A 36 15.79 -15.96 1.64
CA ARG A 36 16.84 -16.55 2.50
C ARG A 36 17.23 -15.62 3.64
N SER A 37 17.17 -14.32 3.43
CA SER A 37 17.49 -13.29 4.43
C SER A 37 16.30 -12.92 5.33
N GLY A 38 15.16 -13.61 5.24
CA GLY A 38 13.99 -13.35 6.10
C GLY A 38 13.04 -12.27 5.59
N PHE A 39 13.09 -11.94 4.30
CA PHE A 39 12.26 -10.91 3.65
C PHE A 39 11.48 -11.45 2.45
N THR A 40 10.49 -10.70 1.99
CA THR A 40 9.84 -10.88 0.69
C THR A 40 9.80 -9.55 -0.04
N ILE A 41 9.80 -9.57 -1.37
CA ILE A 41 9.70 -8.35 -2.17
C ILE A 41 8.22 -8.10 -2.50
N LYS A 42 7.72 -6.91 -2.14
CA LYS A 42 6.36 -6.45 -2.46
C LYS A 42 6.43 -5.11 -3.18
N LEU A 43 5.50 -4.86 -4.11
CA LEU A 43 5.29 -3.52 -4.65
C LEU A 43 4.48 -2.71 -3.64
N VAL A 44 5.10 -1.72 -3.01
CA VAL A 44 4.48 -0.95 -1.92
C VAL A 44 4.25 0.48 -2.35
N ALA A 45 3.01 0.95 -2.18
CA ALA A 45 2.68 2.36 -2.16
C ALA A 45 2.77 2.87 -0.72
N GLY A 46 3.60 3.87 -0.46
CA GLY A 46 3.84 4.38 0.88
C GLY A 46 4.14 5.86 0.92
N ILE A 47 4.19 6.40 2.13
CA ILE A 47 4.62 7.76 2.42
C ILE A 47 5.73 7.69 3.47
N ARG A 48 6.85 8.34 3.18
CA ARG A 48 7.90 8.58 4.18
C ARG A 48 7.85 10.05 4.61
N PHE A 49 8.03 10.29 5.90
CA PHE A 49 8.23 11.64 6.44
C PHE A 49 9.69 11.83 6.81
N ASP A 50 10.25 12.99 6.48
CA ASP A 50 11.54 13.46 6.99
C ASP A 50 11.49 14.96 7.28
N SER A 51 12.63 15.58 7.60
CA SER A 51 12.73 17.01 7.93
C SER A 51 12.28 17.94 6.79
N PHE A 52 12.24 17.45 5.56
CA PHE A 52 11.81 18.21 4.37
C PHE A 52 10.34 17.95 4.01
N GLY A 53 9.66 17.07 4.74
CA GLY A 53 8.23 16.84 4.63
C GLY A 53 7.86 15.45 4.14
N MET A 54 6.84 15.40 3.29
CA MET A 54 6.17 14.16 2.86
C MET A 54 6.74 13.67 1.52
N HIS A 55 7.16 12.41 1.48
CA HIS A 55 7.74 11.76 0.30
C HIS A 55 6.91 10.53 -0.09
N PRO A 56 5.93 10.69 -0.99
CA PRO A 56 5.13 9.58 -1.48
C PRO A 56 5.90 8.75 -2.51
N TYR A 57 5.74 7.43 -2.45
CA TYR A 57 6.40 6.52 -3.37
C TYR A 57 5.53 5.31 -3.73
N VAL A 58 5.86 4.67 -4.86
CA VAL A 58 5.41 3.34 -5.26
C VAL A 58 6.64 2.60 -5.81
N MET A 59 7.15 1.62 -5.08
CA MET A 59 8.36 0.88 -5.50
C MET A 59 8.43 -0.52 -4.88
N PRO A 60 9.22 -1.45 -5.45
CA PRO A 60 9.56 -2.69 -4.78
C PRO A 60 10.25 -2.41 -3.43
N LYS A 61 9.81 -3.10 -2.38
CA LYS A 61 10.35 -3.03 -1.03
C LYS A 61 10.54 -4.44 -0.48
N GLU A 62 11.63 -4.64 0.25
CA GLU A 62 11.80 -5.81 1.11
C GLU A 62 10.94 -5.63 2.37
N ILE A 63 10.08 -6.60 2.62
CA ILE A 63 9.18 -6.65 3.76
C ILE A 63 9.56 -7.88 4.58
N ALA A 64 9.83 -7.69 5.87
CA ALA A 64 10.16 -8.79 6.75
C ALA A 64 9.05 -9.85 6.72
N LEU A 65 9.40 -11.13 6.69
CA LEU A 65 8.42 -12.22 6.62
C LEU A 65 7.46 -12.23 7.83
N THR A 66 7.85 -11.59 8.94
CA THR A 66 7.04 -11.42 10.15
C THR A 66 6.02 -10.28 10.04
N HIS A 67 6.18 -9.36 9.10
CA HIS A 67 5.28 -8.22 8.93
C HIS A 67 3.97 -8.68 8.25
N PRO A 68 2.78 -8.24 8.71
CA PRO A 68 1.50 -8.60 8.12
C PRO A 68 1.40 -8.46 6.58
N LEU A 69 2.05 -7.44 5.99
CA LEU A 69 2.08 -7.23 4.55
C LEU A 69 2.78 -8.35 3.76
N ALA A 70 3.69 -9.10 4.39
CA ALA A 70 4.40 -10.19 3.73
C ALA A 70 3.45 -11.32 3.32
N ALA A 71 2.46 -11.62 4.17
CA ALA A 71 1.50 -12.71 3.98
C ALA A 71 0.43 -12.41 2.91
N ILE A 72 0.30 -11.16 2.47
CA ILE A 72 -0.74 -10.74 1.52
C ILE A 72 -0.39 -11.22 0.11
N GLY A 73 -1.28 -11.99 -0.50
CA GLY A 73 -1.10 -12.55 -1.84
C GLY A 73 -2.37 -12.52 -2.67
N GLY A 74 -2.23 -12.86 -3.96
CA GLY A 74 -3.35 -12.87 -4.90
C GLY A 74 -3.92 -11.47 -5.14
N ALA A 75 -5.25 -11.38 -5.23
CA ALA A 75 -5.98 -10.14 -5.46
C ALA A 75 -6.34 -9.37 -4.17
N THR A 76 -5.80 -9.80 -3.03
CA THR A 76 -6.00 -9.15 -1.73
C THR A 76 -5.07 -7.95 -1.61
N ASN A 77 -5.63 -6.81 -1.18
CA ASN A 77 -4.86 -5.64 -0.82
C ASN A 77 -4.76 -5.51 0.71
N ALA A 78 -3.74 -4.82 1.17
CA ALA A 78 -3.63 -4.43 2.56
C ALA A 78 -3.03 -3.03 2.69
N ILE A 79 -3.41 -2.35 3.76
CA ILE A 79 -2.88 -1.05 4.14
C ILE A 79 -2.44 -1.15 5.59
N THR A 80 -1.19 -0.82 5.84
CA THR A 80 -0.64 -0.70 7.18
C THR A 80 -0.49 0.78 7.53
N VAL A 81 -0.99 1.18 8.70
CA VAL A 81 -0.89 2.54 9.24
C VAL A 81 -0.18 2.47 10.59
N ASN A 82 0.89 3.27 10.73
CA ASN A 82 1.56 3.43 12.00
C ASN A 82 0.90 4.57 12.77
N THR A 83 0.54 4.30 14.01
CA THR A 83 -0.12 5.24 14.91
C THR A 83 0.71 5.41 16.17
N ASP A 84 0.64 6.60 16.77
CA ASP A 84 1.44 6.91 17.97
C ASP A 84 1.01 6.07 19.19
N ASN A 85 -0.29 5.77 19.30
CA ASN A 85 -0.87 5.16 20.51
C ASN A 85 -1.26 3.68 20.34
N LEU A 86 -1.65 3.27 19.14
CA LEU A 86 -2.11 1.89 18.88
C LEU A 86 -1.03 1.05 18.17
N GLY A 87 0.13 1.65 17.89
CA GLY A 87 1.18 1.02 17.10
C GLY A 87 0.73 0.80 15.65
N GLU A 88 1.12 -0.33 15.10
CA GLU A 88 0.88 -0.68 13.71
C GLU A 88 -0.48 -1.36 13.52
N ILE A 89 -1.35 -0.76 12.69
CA ILE A 89 -2.66 -1.32 12.34
C ILE A 89 -2.63 -1.74 10.87
N THR A 90 -2.92 -3.01 10.58
CA THR A 90 -3.03 -3.51 9.21
C THR A 90 -4.48 -3.86 8.87
N LEU A 91 -5.01 -3.19 7.86
CA LEU A 91 -6.32 -3.45 7.26
C LEU A 91 -6.13 -4.35 6.04
N VAL A 92 -6.87 -5.45 5.97
CA VAL A 92 -6.78 -6.43 4.87
C VAL A 92 -8.16 -6.60 4.24
N GLY A 93 -8.21 -6.61 2.92
CA GLY A 93 -9.46 -6.82 2.19
C GLY A 93 -9.24 -7.15 0.72
N PRO A 94 -10.27 -7.66 0.04
CA PRO A 94 -10.18 -7.91 -1.39
C PRO A 94 -10.01 -6.56 -2.12
N GLY A 95 -8.96 -6.47 -2.92
CA GLY A 95 -8.53 -5.22 -3.54
C GLY A 95 -9.01 -5.01 -4.97
N ALA A 96 -9.37 -6.08 -5.64
CA ALA A 96 -9.83 -6.08 -7.02
C ALA A 96 -10.82 -7.22 -7.24
N GLY A 97 -11.90 -6.93 -7.95
CA GLY A 97 -12.94 -7.91 -8.29
C GLY A 97 -14.26 -7.22 -8.64
N ARG A 98 -14.99 -7.78 -9.61
CA ARG A 98 -16.21 -7.15 -10.15
C ARG A 98 -17.27 -6.92 -9.06
N ARG A 99 -17.41 -7.86 -8.12
CA ARG A 99 -18.42 -7.80 -7.06
C ARG A 99 -18.03 -6.77 -6.00
N GLU A 100 -16.76 -6.76 -5.61
CA GLU A 100 -16.19 -5.90 -4.59
C GLU A 100 -16.20 -4.44 -5.04
N THR A 101 -15.82 -4.18 -6.29
CA THR A 101 -15.94 -2.85 -6.89
C THR A 101 -17.41 -2.41 -7.02
N GLY A 102 -18.32 -3.31 -7.40
CA GLY A 102 -19.75 -3.02 -7.46
C GLY A 102 -20.36 -2.68 -6.09
N GLN A 103 -19.96 -3.39 -5.04
CA GLN A 103 -20.42 -3.14 -3.67
C GLN A 103 -19.96 -1.77 -3.16
N ALA A 104 -18.73 -1.35 -3.48
CA ALA A 104 -18.23 -0.03 -3.12
C ALA A 104 -19.07 1.09 -3.74
N LEU A 105 -19.38 0.99 -5.04
CA LEU A 105 -20.25 1.95 -5.74
C LEU A 105 -21.67 2.00 -5.14
N LEU A 106 -22.27 0.84 -4.89
CA LEU A 106 -23.62 0.77 -4.30
C LEU A 106 -23.66 1.41 -2.91
N SER A 107 -22.62 1.19 -2.10
CA SER A 107 -22.52 1.75 -0.75
C SER A 107 -22.47 3.28 -0.78
N ASP A 108 -21.71 3.85 -1.73
CA ASP A 108 -21.65 5.29 -1.94
C ASP A 108 -22.98 5.87 -2.41
N MET A 109 -23.68 5.20 -3.35
CA MET A 109 -25.01 5.62 -3.81
C MET A 109 -26.03 5.66 -2.67
N ILE A 110 -26.06 4.63 -1.82
CA ILE A 110 -26.93 4.58 -0.64
C ILE A 110 -26.59 5.72 0.32
N ARG A 111 -25.30 5.99 0.53
CA ARG A 111 -24.84 7.07 1.43
C ARG A 111 -25.22 8.46 0.91
N MET A 112 -25.21 8.68 -0.40
CA MET A 112 -25.64 9.94 -1.02
C MET A 112 -27.16 10.13 -0.99
N SER A 113 -27.93 9.05 -0.91
CA SER A 113 -29.41 9.08 -0.86
C SER A 113 -29.99 9.32 0.54
N ARG A 114 -29.15 9.37 1.57
CA ARG A 114 -29.53 9.65 2.97
C ARG A 114 -29.18 11.08 3.33
#